data_AF-A0A661NEH3-F1
#
_entry.id   AF-A0A661NEH3-F1
#
_cell.length_a   1.000
_cell.length_b   1.000
_cell.length_c   1.000
_cell.angle_alpha   90.00
_cell.angle_beta   90.00
_cell.angle_gamma   90.00
#
_symmetry.space_group_name_H-M   'P 1'
#
loop_
_entity.id
_entity.type
_entity.pdbx_description
1 polymer ?
#
loop_
_entity_poly.entity_id
_entity_poly.type
_entity_poly.pdbx_seq_one_letter_code
_entity_poly.pdbx_strand_id
1 'polypeptide(L)' 'MFEVAAKALDRIPQECIFVGDDLRWDIAGSTAAGMRPVLIDRDRRHPQHAGERVVDLFELLALIESSA' A
#
# COMPACT_ATOMS: atom_id res chain seq x y z
N MET A 1 -3.80 5.71 -12.95
CA MET A 1 -2.36 5.41 -12.75
C MET A 1 -2.19 3.97 -12.28
N PHE A 2 -2.75 3.60 -11.13
CA PHE A 2 -2.68 2.25 -10.55
C PHE A 2 -3.10 1.12 -11.50
N GLU A 3 -4.28 1.23 -12.13
CA GLU A 3 -4.76 0.24 -13.10
C GLU A 3 -3.82 0.08 -14.31
N VAL A 4 -3.25 1.19 -14.79
CA VAL A 4 -2.30 1.18 -15.91
C VAL A 4 -0.99 0.49 -15.49
N ALA A 5 -0.51 0.75 -14.27
CA ALA A 5 0.67 0.10 -13.72
C ALA A 5 0.47 -1.42 -13.55
N ALA A 6 -0.66 -1.86 -12.97
CA ALA A 6 -0.99 -3.27 -12.83
C ALA A 6 -1.09 -3.95 -14.20
N LYS A 7 -1.80 -3.33 -15.16
CA LYS A 7 -1.93 -3.84 -16.53
C LYS A 7 -0.58 -3.96 -17.26
N ALA A 8 0.34 -3.03 -17.04
CA ALA A 8 1.68 -3.10 -17.63
C ALA A 8 2.48 -4.32 -17.12
N LEU A 9 2.10 -4.90 -15.98
CA LEU A 9 2.68 -6.11 -15.40
C LEU A 9 1.81 -7.36 -15.64
N ASP A 10 0.78 -7.25 -16.48
CA ASP A 10 -0.22 -8.31 -16.73
C ASP A 10 -0.90 -8.80 -15.43
N ARG A 11 -1.16 -7.86 -14.51
CA ARG A 11 -1.86 -8.10 -13.24
C ARG A 11 -3.13 -7.28 -13.15
N ILE A 12 -4.05 -7.73 -12.30
CA ILE A 12 -5.19 -6.92 -11.85
C ILE A 12 -4.84 -6.18 -10.54
N PRO A 13 -5.43 -5.01 -10.28
CA PRO A 13 -5.15 -4.26 -9.05
C PRO A 13 -5.32 -5.08 -7.76
N GLN A 14 -6.29 -5.99 -7.71
CA GLN A 14 -6.59 -6.84 -6.55
C GLN A 14 -5.47 -7.83 -6.21
N GLU A 15 -4.58 -8.11 -7.16
CA GLU A 15 -3.38 -8.94 -6.94
C GLU A 15 -2.16 -8.10 -6.52
N CYS A 16 -2.32 -6.78 -6.37
CA CYS A 16 -1.24 -5.85 -6.09
C CYS A 16 -1.34 -5.26 -4.69
N ILE A 17 -0.17 -5.09 -4.07
CA ILE A 17 0.02 -4.26 -2.88
C ILE A 17 0.63 -2.93 -3.35
N PHE A 18 0.09 -1.81 -2.90
CA PHE A 18 0.68 -0.50 -3.14
C PHE A 18 1.23 0.06 -1.83
N VAL A 19 2.50 0.46 -1.85
CA VAL A 19 3.20 0.95 -0.67
C VAL A 19 3.64 2.40 -0.93
N GLY A 20 3.24 3.33 -0.07
CA GLY A 20 3.54 4.76 -0.22
C GLY A 20 3.36 5.54 1.09
N ASP A 21 3.71 6.82 1.08
CA ASP A 21 3.76 7.68 2.28
C ASP A 21 2.67 8.75 2.34
N ASP A 22 1.85 8.90 1.29
CA ASP A 22 0.77 9.88 1.23
C ASP A 22 -0.64 9.25 1.38
N LEU A 23 -1.40 9.69 2.39
CA LEU A 23 -2.76 9.20 2.64
C LEU A 23 -3.73 9.44 1.46
N ARG A 24 -3.60 10.56 0.76
CA ARG A 24 -4.51 10.94 -0.33
C ARG A 24 -4.12 10.26 -1.63
N TRP A 25 -2.85 10.29 -1.98
CA TRP A 25 -2.40 9.80 -3.28
C TRP A 25 -2.15 8.31 -3.27
N ASP A 26 -1.45 7.80 -2.26
CA ASP A 26 -1.03 6.41 -2.22
C ASP A 26 -2.11 5.53 -1.61
N ILE A 27 -2.62 5.91 -0.44
CA ILE A 27 -3.62 5.08 0.27
C ILE A 27 -4.97 5.18 -0.40
N ALA A 28 -5.57 6.37 -0.46
CA ALA A 28 -6.90 6.52 -1.04
C ALA A 28 -6.91 6.20 -2.54
N GLY A 29 -5.85 6.58 -3.27
CA GLY A 29 -5.73 6.30 -4.70
C GLY A 29 -5.64 4.81 -5.03
N SER A 30 -4.76 4.07 -4.34
CA SER A 30 -4.62 2.62 -4.57
C SER A 30 -5.83 1.84 -4.06
N THR A 31 -6.42 2.25 -2.93
CA THR A 31 -7.69 1.70 -2.41
C THR A 31 -8.80 1.82 -3.45
N ALA A 32 -8.98 3.00 -4.04
CA ALA A 32 -10.02 3.23 -5.04
C ALA A 32 -9.81 2.41 -6.31
N ALA A 33 -8.56 2.07 -6.65
CA ALA A 33 -8.23 1.19 -7.76
C ALA A 33 -8.39 -0.31 -7.43
N GLY A 34 -8.66 -0.67 -6.17
CA GLY A 34 -8.84 -2.05 -5.71
C GLY A 34 -7.56 -2.76 -5.30
N MET A 35 -6.46 -2.03 -5.08
CA MET A 35 -5.21 -2.59 -4.52
C MET A 35 -5.27 -2.67 -3.00
N ARG A 36 -4.38 -3.46 -2.40
CA ARG A 36 -4.12 -3.45 -0.94
C ARG A 36 -3.14 -2.33 -0.59
N PRO A 37 -3.55 -1.26 0.10
CA PRO A 37 -2.67 -0.16 0.47
C PRO A 37 -1.84 -0.48 1.72
N VAL A 38 -0.58 -0.04 1.77
CA VAL A 38 0.25 -0.01 2.98
C VAL A 38 0.89 1.36 3.12
N LEU A 39 0.64 2.04 4.25
CA LEU A 39 1.21 3.34 4.55
C LEU A 39 2.62 3.20 5.17
N ILE A 40 3.61 3.87 4.59
CA ILE A 40 4.89 4.12 5.24
C ILE A 40 4.77 5.40 6.09
N ASP A 41 4.73 5.24 7.41
CA ASP A 41 4.59 6.34 8.36
C ASP A 41 5.82 6.43 9.28
N ARG A 42 6.97 6.77 8.68
CA ARG A 42 8.29 6.84 9.34
C ARG A 42 8.28 7.62 10.65
N ASP A 43 7.62 8.76 10.64
CA ASP A 43 7.59 9.70 11.76
C ASP A 43 6.34 9.56 12.64
N ARG A 44 5.53 8.52 12.42
CA ARG A 44 4.28 8.26 13.16
C ARG A 44 3.29 9.43 13.15
N ARG A 45 3.19 10.13 12.02
CA ARG A 45 2.34 11.32 11.82
C ARG A 45 0.87 10.97 11.63
N HIS A 46 0.56 9.70 11.35
CA HIS A 46 -0.79 9.25 11.04
C HIS A 46 -1.30 8.23 12.08
N PRO A 47 -1.37 8.57 13.38
CA PRO A 47 -1.77 7.63 14.44
C PRO A 47 -3.23 7.18 14.33
N GLN A 48 -4.07 7.91 13.59
CA GLN A 48 -5.47 7.58 13.36
C GLN A 48 -5.70 6.75 12.08
N HIS A 49 -4.65 6.48 11.30
CA HIS A 49 -4.78 5.61 10.13
C HIS A 49 -5.06 4.18 10.59
N ALA A 50 -6.26 3.69 10.28
CA ALA A 50 -6.73 2.37 10.70
C ALA A 50 -6.29 1.22 9.77
N GLY A 51 -5.70 1.53 8.62
CA GLY A 51 -5.20 0.55 7.67
C GLY A 51 -3.80 0.04 8.00
N GLU A 52 -3.28 -0.80 7.12
CA GLU A 52 -1.94 -1.35 7.24
C GLU A 52 -0.88 -0.26 7.16
N ARG A 53 0.04 -0.28 8.12
CA ARG A 53 1.04 0.77 8.29
C ARG A 53 2.33 0.18 8.81
N VAL A 54 3.43 0.65 8.25
CA VAL A 54 4.80 0.31 8.63
C VAL A 54 5.58 1.59 8.88
N VAL A 55 6.59 1.58 9.75
CA VAL A 55 7.46 2.74 9.94
C VAL A 55 8.69 2.71 9.02
N ASP A 56 9.01 1.55 8.44
CA ASP A 56 10.05 1.41 7.43
C ASP A 56 9.76 0.24 6.46
N LEU A 57 10.64 0.05 5.47
CA LEU A 57 10.49 -1.02 4.47
C LEU A 57 10.91 -2.41 4.97
N PHE A 58 11.60 -2.51 6.11
CA PHE A 58 11.92 -3.82 6.69
C PHE A 58 10.68 -4.44 7.34
N GLU A 59 9.86 -3.62 8.01
CA GLU A 59 8.57 -4.06 8.56
C GLU A 59 7.60 -4.56 7.47
N LEU A 60 7.71 -4.05 6.24
CA LEU A 60 6.92 -4.53 5.11
C LEU A 60 7.15 -6.01 4.83
N LEU A 61 8.40 -6.51 4.98
CA LEU A 61 8.73 -7.92 4.73
C LEU A 61 7.92 -8.85 5.64
N ALA A 62 7.87 -8.54 6.94
CA ALA A 62 7.09 -9.31 7.90
C ALA A 62 5.57 -9.31 7.57
N LEU A 63 5.06 -8.18 7.06
CA LEU A 63 3.66 -8.01 6.69
C LEU A 63 3.28 -8.86 5.47
N ILE A 64 4.12 -8.90 4.43
CA ILE A 64 3.87 -9.70 3.22
C ILE A 64 4.08 -11.19 3.45
N GLU A 65 5.05 -11.58 4.27
CA GLU A 65 5.29 -12.99 4.63
C GLU A 65 4.14 -13.58 5.45
N SER A 66 3.48 -12.78 6.29
CA SER A 66 2.32 -13.21 7.08
C SER A 66 1.03 -13.38 6.26
N SER A 67 1.05 -12.99 4.98
CA SER A 67 -0.12 -12.99 4.08
C SER A 67 -0.09 -14.12 3.03
N ALA A 68 0.93 -14.98 3.06
CA ALA A 68 1.13 -16.13 2.18
C ALA A 68 0.72 -17.44 2.87
#